data_AF-A0A938EDV6-F1
#
_entry.id   AF-A0A938EDV6-F1
#
_cell.length_a   1.000
_cell.length_b   1.000
_cell.length_c   1.000
_cell.angle_alpha   90.00
_cell.angle_beta   90.00
_cell.angle_gamma   90.00
#
_symmetry.space_group_name_H-M   'P 1'
#
loop_
_entity.id
_entity.type
_entity.pdbx_description
1 polymer ?
#
loop_
_entity_poly.entity_id
_entity_poly.type
_entity_poly.pdbx_seq_one_letter_code
_entity_poly.pdbx_strand_id
1 'polypeptide(L)'
;PDELVARRARLDAACEAVGRDPGTLGLSMMTTFVAGNDQHEIDRRMRAACEIAGSEWEAQIANWLVGTPAQIAERLAELDGARVERVFLKTLDHGDLEAVAALGEIARMVP
;
A
#
# COMPACT_ATOMS: atom_id res chain seq x y z
N PRO A 1 2.19 -8.60 -7.15
CA PRO A 1 1.93 -9.92 -6.51
C PRO A 1 3.16 -10.85 -6.53
N ASP A 2 3.74 -11.10 -7.71
CA ASP A 2 4.86 -12.04 -7.86
C ASP A 2 6.11 -11.65 -7.07
N GLU A 3 6.43 -10.36 -6.99
CA GLU A 3 7.56 -9.89 -6.20
C GLU A 3 7.36 -10.15 -4.69
N LEU A 4 6.13 -10.03 -4.18
CA LEU A 4 5.81 -10.35 -2.79
C LEU A 4 6.03 -11.83 -2.51
N VAL A 5 5.62 -12.71 -3.43
CA VAL A 5 5.85 -14.17 -3.34
C VAL A 5 7.35 -14.48 -3.32
N ALA A 6 8.13 -13.88 -4.21
CA ALA A 6 9.58 -14.09 -4.27
C ALA A 6 10.31 -13.56 -3.02
N ARG A 7 9.91 -12.40 -2.49
CA ARG A 7 10.44 -11.85 -1.23
C ARG A 7 10.07 -12.74 -0.04
N ARG A 8 8.85 -13.28 -0.02
CA ARG A 8 8.39 -14.21 1.01
C ARG A 8 9.21 -15.48 1.05
N ALA A 9 9.41 -16.14 -0.09
CA ALA A 9 10.18 -17.38 -0.15
C ALA A 9 11.61 -17.22 0.40
N ARG A 10 12.25 -16.07 0.13
CA ARG A 10 13.58 -15.76 0.69
C ARG A 10 13.56 -15.57 2.21
N LEU A 11 12.50 -14.95 2.73
CA LEU A 11 12.35 -14.72 4.17
C LEU A 11 12.05 -16.03 4.91
N ASP A 12 11.23 -16.90 4.33
CA ASP A 12 10.92 -18.22 4.89
C ASP A 12 12.18 -19.08 4.97
N ALA A 13 12.95 -19.15 3.89
CA ALA A 13 14.24 -19.86 3.88
C ALA A 13 15.24 -19.30 4.92
N ALA A 14 15.27 -17.99 5.12
CA ALA A 14 16.13 -17.37 6.14
C ALA A 14 15.69 -17.71 7.56
N CYS A 15 14.39 -17.86 7.81
CA CYS A 15 13.87 -18.28 9.12
C CYS A 15 14.19 -19.75 9.40
N GLU A 16 13.97 -20.63 8.42
CA GLU A 16 14.31 -22.04 8.53
C GLU A 16 15.80 -22.24 8.82
N ALA A 17 16.68 -21.47 8.16
CA ALA A 17 18.13 -21.54 8.36
C ALA A 17 18.58 -21.20 9.80
N VAL A 18 17.78 -20.43 10.55
CA VAL A 18 18.07 -20.08 11.95
C VAL A 18 17.19 -20.83 12.96
N GLY A 19 16.42 -21.83 12.51
CA GLY A 19 15.54 -22.63 13.36
C GLY A 19 14.29 -21.88 13.85
N ARG A 20 13.87 -20.83 13.15
CA ARG A 20 12.62 -20.10 13.43
C ARG A 20 11.51 -20.60 12.51
N ASP A 21 10.32 -20.86 13.07
CA ASP A 21 9.12 -21.10 12.27
C ASP A 21 8.74 -19.82 11.48
N PRO A 22 8.76 -19.84 10.13
CA PRO A 22 8.38 -18.69 9.32
C PRO A 22 6.92 -18.23 9.54
N GLY A 23 6.05 -19.13 9.99
CA GLY A 23 4.65 -18.80 10.34
C GLY A 23 4.52 -17.84 11.50
N THR A 24 5.57 -17.64 12.30
CA THR A 24 5.60 -16.71 13.44
C THR A 24 5.98 -15.28 13.06
N LEU A 25 6.33 -15.02 11.79
CA LEU A 25 6.65 -13.69 11.29
C LEU A 25 5.38 -12.95 10.89
N GLY A 26 4.99 -11.96 11.69
CA GLY A 26 3.98 -11.00 11.28
C GLY A 26 4.49 -10.15 10.12
N LEU A 27 3.83 -10.21 8.97
CA LEU A 27 4.20 -9.46 7.78
C LEU A 27 3.35 -8.21 7.62
N SER A 28 4.02 -7.10 7.35
CA SER A 28 3.36 -5.86 6.99
C SER A 28 3.93 -5.27 5.71
N MET A 29 3.07 -4.58 4.97
CA MET A 29 3.46 -3.78 3.80
C MET A 29 3.21 -2.31 4.08
N MET A 30 4.09 -1.44 3.59
CA MET A 30 3.84 0.00 3.54
C MET A 30 3.78 0.43 2.08
N THR A 31 2.74 1.19 1.73
CA THR A 31 2.65 1.81 0.41
C THR A 31 1.99 3.18 0.51
N THR A 32 2.28 4.04 -0.47
CA THR A 32 1.59 5.32 -0.62
C THR A 32 0.21 5.08 -1.24
N PHE A 33 -0.78 5.85 -0.82
CA PHE A 33 -2.07 5.90 -1.50
C PHE A 33 -2.41 7.31 -1.96
N VAL A 34 -3.18 7.40 -3.05
CA VAL A 34 -3.78 8.63 -3.57
C VAL A 34 -5.23 8.30 -3.91
N ALA A 35 -6.15 8.76 -3.06
CA ALA A 35 -7.58 8.51 -3.22
C ALA A 35 -8.31 9.77 -3.71
N GLY A 36 -9.31 9.62 -4.58
CA GLY A 36 -10.23 10.70 -4.94
C GLY A 36 -11.58 10.17 -5.42
N ASN A 37 -12.62 10.99 -5.33
CA ASN A 37 -13.98 10.60 -5.74
C ASN A 37 -14.14 10.59 -7.27
N ASP A 38 -13.28 11.32 -7.96
CA ASP A 38 -13.23 11.41 -9.42
C ASP A 38 -11.78 11.58 -9.91
N GLN A 39 -11.61 11.54 -11.23
CA GLN A 39 -10.30 11.66 -11.86
C GLN A 39 -9.62 13.00 -11.57
N HIS A 40 -10.38 14.10 -11.44
CA HIS A 40 -9.83 15.42 -11.22
C HIS A 40 -9.22 15.55 -9.81
N GLU A 41 -9.90 15.02 -8.79
CA GLU A 41 -9.35 14.93 -7.44
C GLU A 41 -8.10 14.04 -7.40
N ILE A 42 -8.15 12.88 -8.05
CA ILE A 42 -7.02 11.95 -8.14
C ILE A 42 -5.81 12.66 -8.76
N ASP A 43 -5.98 13.32 -9.91
CA ASP A 43 -4.89 14.01 -10.61
C ASP A 43 -4.31 15.19 -9.79
N ARG A 44 -5.17 15.91 -9.06
CA ARG A 44 -4.73 16.99 -8.16
C ARG A 44 -3.87 16.43 -7.03
N ARG A 45 -4.36 15.41 -6.31
CA ARG A 45 -3.65 14.80 -5.19
C ARG A 45 -2.39 14.06 -5.63
N MET A 46 -2.43 13.42 -6.80
CA MET A 46 -1.28 12.75 -7.41
C MET A 46 -0.15 13.73 -7.70
N ARG A 47 -0.46 14.90 -8.27
CA ARG A 47 0.53 15.96 -8.51
C ARG A 47 1.18 16.44 -7.21
N ALA A 48 0.38 16.77 -6.19
CA ALA A 48 0.90 17.18 -4.89
C ALA A 48 1.79 16.10 -4.25
N ALA A 49 1.37 14.83 -4.30
CA ALA A 49 2.15 13.71 -3.80
C ALA A 49 3.47 13.52 -4.55
N CYS A 50 3.48 13.63 -5.88
CA CYS A 50 4.70 13.55 -6.69
C CYS A 50 5.67 14.70 -6.42
N GLU A 51 5.16 15.92 -6.27
CA GLU A 51 5.97 17.10 -5.91
C GLU A 51 6.67 16.92 -4.56
N ILE A 52 5.97 16.36 -3.57
CA ILE A 52 6.54 16.05 -2.23
C ILE A 52 7.54 14.90 -2.31
N ALA A 53 7.23 13.86 -3.09
CA ALA A 53 8.10 12.70 -3.22
C ALA A 53 9.44 13.07 -3.88
N GLY A 54 9.41 13.89 -4.92
CA GLY A 54 10.60 14.23 -5.71
C GLY A 54 11.08 13.09 -6.61
N SER A 55 12.11 13.37 -7.42
CA SER A 55 12.58 12.48 -8.49
C SER A 55 13.14 11.13 -8.00
N GLU A 56 13.65 11.08 -6.77
CA GLU A 56 14.20 9.86 -6.15
C GLU A 56 13.13 8.75 -5.98
N TRP A 57 11.85 9.11 -6.00
CA TRP A 57 10.74 8.21 -5.74
C TRP A 57 9.90 7.90 -6.98
N GLU A 58 10.29 8.37 -8.17
CA GLU A 58 9.58 8.11 -9.43
C GLU A 58 9.39 6.61 -9.69
N ALA A 59 10.43 5.80 -9.44
CA ALA A 59 10.36 4.35 -9.61
C ALA A 59 9.36 3.68 -8.64
N GLN A 60 9.02 4.33 -7.53
CA GLN A 60 8.07 3.80 -6.55
C GLN A 60 6.62 4.12 -6.88
N ILE A 61 6.34 5.06 -7.79
CA ILE A 61 4.99 5.46 -8.17
C ILE A 61 4.17 4.28 -8.68
N ALA A 62 4.81 3.35 -9.41
CA ALA A 62 4.17 2.13 -9.90
C ALA A 62 3.63 1.22 -8.77
N ASN A 63 4.14 1.37 -7.54
CA ASN A 63 3.71 0.60 -6.37
C ASN A 63 2.65 1.33 -5.54
N TRP A 64 2.27 2.56 -5.88
CA TRP A 64 1.26 3.33 -5.16
C TRP A 64 -0.14 2.81 -5.46
N LEU A 65 -1.04 2.93 -4.49
CA LEU A 65 -2.46 2.65 -4.68
C LEU A 65 -3.16 3.95 -5.07
N VAL A 66 -3.54 4.07 -6.33
CA VAL A 66 -4.14 5.29 -6.89
C VAL A 66 -5.53 4.95 -7.44
N GLY A 67 -6.56 5.69 -7.01
CA GLY A 67 -7.92 5.47 -7.50
C GLY A 67 -9.00 5.98 -6.57
N THR A 68 -10.21 5.46 -6.73
CA THR A 68 -11.30 5.70 -5.77
C THR A 68 -11.10 4.85 -4.50
N PRO A 69 -11.74 5.20 -3.37
CA PRO A 69 -11.72 4.37 -2.17
C PRO A 69 -12.09 2.90 -2.44
N ALA A 70 -13.10 2.65 -3.28
CA ALA A 70 -13.53 1.31 -3.65
C ALA A 70 -12.46 0.55 -4.46
N GLN A 71 -11.84 1.21 -5.45
CA GLN A 71 -10.76 0.61 -6.23
C GLN A 71 -9.56 0.27 -5.34
N ILE A 72 -9.18 1.16 -4.41
CA ILE A 72 -8.06 0.90 -3.50
C ILE A 72 -8.40 -0.29 -2.57
N ALA A 73 -9.62 -0.36 -2.03
CA ALA A 73 -10.05 -1.48 -1.20
C ALA A 73 -10.03 -2.82 -1.95
N GLU A 74 -10.46 -2.85 -3.22
CA GLU A 74 -10.38 -4.04 -4.07
C GLU A 74 -8.92 -4.52 -4.25
N ARG A 75 -8.01 -3.58 -4.54
CA ARG A 75 -6.57 -3.89 -4.66
C ARG A 75 -5.96 -4.37 -3.35
N LEU A 76 -6.43 -3.88 -2.22
CA LEU A 76 -6.00 -4.36 -0.90
C LEU A 76 -6.51 -5.77 -0.61
N ALA A 77 -7.73 -6.11 -1.01
CA ALA A 77 -8.28 -7.45 -0.84
C ALA A 77 -7.48 -8.51 -1.62
N GLU A 78 -6.90 -8.14 -2.78
CA GLU A 78 -5.98 -9.02 -3.51
C GLU A 78 -4.70 -9.40 -2.73
N LEU A 79 -4.32 -8.60 -1.72
CA LEU A 79 -3.13 -8.85 -0.90
C LEU A 79 -3.34 -9.93 0.16
N ASP A 80 -4.59 -10.30 0.46
CA ASP A 80 -4.90 -11.35 1.43
C ASP A 80 -4.25 -12.69 1.04
N GLY A 81 -4.23 -12.97 -0.28
CA GLY A 81 -3.55 -14.14 -0.85
C GLY A 81 -2.03 -14.19 -0.58
N ALA A 82 -1.41 -13.06 -0.19
CA ALA A 82 0.01 -12.97 0.13
C ALA A 82 0.34 -13.07 1.64
N ARG A 83 -0.66 -13.34 2.50
CA ARG A 83 -0.52 -13.35 3.98
C ARG A 83 0.11 -12.07 4.54
N VAL A 84 -0.20 -10.93 3.94
CA VAL A 84 0.15 -9.62 4.50
C VAL A 84 -0.88 -9.31 5.58
N GLU A 85 -0.48 -9.40 6.85
CA GLU A 85 -1.40 -9.23 7.99
C GLU A 85 -1.76 -7.77 8.22
N ARG A 86 -0.87 -6.84 7.82
CA ARG A 86 -1.00 -5.41 8.10
C ARG A 86 -0.56 -4.57 6.91
N VAL A 87 -1.35 -3.55 6.57
CA VAL A 87 -0.99 -2.57 5.54
C VAL A 87 -0.94 -1.17 6.15
N PHE A 88 0.19 -0.49 5.98
CA PHE A 88 0.35 0.92 6.30
C PHE A 88 0.15 1.73 5.02
N LEU A 89 -1.01 2.37 4.91
CA LEU A 89 -1.30 3.33 3.85
C LEU A 89 -0.80 4.73 4.24
N LYS A 90 0.15 5.24 3.46
CA LYS A 90 0.78 6.54 3.69
C LYS A 90 0.20 7.58 2.73
N THR A 91 -0.29 8.71 3.25
CA THR A 91 -0.44 9.93 2.46
C THR A 91 0.87 10.72 2.52
N LEU A 92 1.27 11.35 1.41
CA LEU A 92 2.47 12.20 1.36
C LEU A 92 2.16 13.65 1.70
N ASP A 93 1.01 14.13 1.22
CA ASP A 93 0.50 15.45 1.57
C ASP A 93 -0.19 15.34 2.94
N HIS A 94 0.50 15.84 3.96
CA HIS A 94 -0.01 15.88 5.34
C HIS A 94 -0.96 17.06 5.57
N GLY A 95 -1.05 18.01 4.64
CA GLY A 95 -2.03 19.10 4.67
C GLY A 95 -3.41 18.67 4.15
N ASP A 96 -3.46 17.60 3.36
CA ASP A 96 -4.72 17.03 2.84
C ASP A 96 -5.41 16.14 3.89
N LEU A 97 -6.24 16.76 4.74
CA LEU A 97 -7.03 16.04 5.73
C LEU A 97 -8.17 15.22 5.10
N GLU A 98 -8.60 15.53 3.88
CA GLU A 98 -9.61 14.73 3.18
C GLU A 98 -9.05 13.36 2.78
N ALA A 99 -7.74 13.25 2.55
CA ALA A 99 -7.08 11.95 2.38
C ALA A 99 -7.24 11.05 3.62
N VAL A 100 -7.28 11.62 4.83
CA VAL A 100 -7.53 10.86 6.06
C VAL A 100 -8.98 10.36 6.11
N ALA A 101 -9.93 11.18 5.67
CA ALA A 101 -11.33 10.74 5.54
C ALA A 101 -11.48 9.60 4.53
N ALA A 102 -10.83 9.73 3.36
CA ALA A 102 -10.79 8.69 2.34
C ALA A 102 -10.15 7.38 2.87
N LEU A 103 -9.11 7.48 3.68
CA LEU A 103 -8.51 6.31 4.35
C LEU A 103 -9.53 5.60 5.26
N GLY A 104 -10.35 6.36 6.00
CA GLY A 104 -11.43 5.80 6.83
C GLY A 104 -12.57 5.18 6.02
N GLU A 105 -12.79 5.59 4.77
CA GLU A 105 -13.70 4.92 3.83
C GLU A 105 -13.12 3.61 3.32
N ILE A 106 -11.87 3.63 2.86
CA ILE A 106 -11.14 2.43 2.41
C ILE A 106 -11.15 1.37 3.51
N ALA A 107 -10.81 1.74 4.73
CA ALA A 107 -10.74 0.81 5.86
C ALA A 107 -12.09 0.14 6.20
N ARG A 108 -13.24 0.76 5.85
CA ARG A 108 -14.56 0.15 6.03
C ARG A 108 -14.95 -0.83 4.92
N MET A 109 -14.24 -0.80 3.80
CA MET A 109 -14.49 -1.63 2.62
C MET A 109 -13.59 -2.86 2.56
N VAL A 110 -12.47 -2.86 3.28
CA VAL A 110 -11.56 -4.01 3.39
C VAL A 110 -12.15 -5.01 4.40
N PRO A 111 -12.16 -6.32 4.08
CA PRO A 111 -12.69 -7.37 4.96
C PRO A 111 -11.91 -7.56 6.27
#